data_AF-A0AA38FGI3-F1
#
_entry.id   AF-A0AA38FGI3-F1
#
_cell.length_a   1.000
_cell.length_b   1.000
_cell.length_c   1.000
_cell.angle_alpha   90.00
_cell.angle_beta   90.00
_cell.angle_gamma   90.00
#
_symmetry.space_group_name_H-M   'P 1'
#
loop_
_entity.id
_entity.type
_entity.pdbx_description
1 polymer ?
#
loop_
_entity_poly.entity_id
_entity_poly.type
_entity_poly.pdbx_seq_one_letter_code
_entity_poly.pdbx_strand_id
1 'polypeptide(L)' 'LESFDEAMQVDASKKWEKAMDEEHNSLMENHTWDLVKLLEGKRAFHNKWVYKVKDEEGGKKRYKAQLVIKGFAQK' A
#
# COMPACT_ATOMS: atom_id res chain seq x y z
N LEU A 1 -12.49 5.61 3.68
CA LEU A 1 -11.11 5.74 3.20
C LEU A 1 -10.37 6.40 4.34
N GLU A 2 -9.83 5.61 5.26
CA GLU A 2 -9.15 6.13 6.44
C GLU A 2 -7.70 6.48 6.06
N SER A 3 -7.22 7.62 6.56
CA SER A 3 -5.85 8.08 6.31
C SER A 3 -4.86 7.24 7.13
N PHE A 4 -3.58 7.21 6.70
CA PHE A 4 -2.49 6.49 7.37
C PHE A 4 -2.42 6.77 8.88
N ASP A 5 -2.63 8.02 9.29
CA ASP A 5 -2.64 8.46 10.69
C ASP A 5 -3.78 7.86 11.54
N GLU A 6 -4.97 7.65 10.98
CA GLU A 6 -6.09 7.01 11.72
C GLU A 6 -5.89 5.49 11.84
N ALA A 7 -5.28 4.88 10.83
CA ALA A 7 -4.99 3.44 10.80
C ALA A 7 -3.89 3.02 11.78
N MET A 8 -3.07 3.98 12.26
CA MET A 8 -1.94 3.77 13.17
C MET A 8 -2.31 3.75 14.66
N GLN A 9 -3.59 3.60 15.02
CA GLN A 9 -3.92 3.20 16.40
C GLN A 9 -3.31 1.83 16.72
N VAL A 10 -2.65 1.75 17.87
CA VAL A 10 -1.59 0.78 18.25
C VAL A 10 -1.93 -0.69 18.01
N ASP A 11 -3.21 -1.10 18.05
CA ASP A 11 -3.67 -2.48 17.82
C ASP A 11 -3.81 -2.88 16.34
N ALA A 12 -4.06 -1.91 15.45
CA ALA A 12 -4.21 -2.17 14.02
C ALA A 12 -2.89 -1.99 13.26
N SER A 13 -1.95 -1.21 13.80
CA SER A 13 -0.66 -0.90 13.18
C SER A 13 0.11 -2.14 12.72
N LYS A 14 0.21 -3.18 13.57
CA LYS A 14 0.90 -4.44 13.21
C LYS A 14 0.20 -5.21 12.09
N LYS A 15 -1.13 -5.10 11.99
CA LYS A 15 -1.90 -5.77 10.94
C LYS A 15 -1.74 -5.06 9.60
N TRP A 16 -1.64 -3.72 9.63
CA TRP A 16 -1.36 -2.91 8.45
C TRP A 16 0.08 -3.06 7.96
N GLU A 17 1.05 -3.10 8.88
CA GLU A 17 2.46 -3.37 8.56
C GLU A 17 2.61 -4.74 7.89
N LYS A 18 2.01 -5.78 8.48
CA LYS A 18 1.98 -7.11 7.85
C LYS A 18 1.35 -7.08 6.45
N ALA A 19 0.23 -6.37 6.28
CA ALA A 19 -0.41 -6.25 4.98
C ALA A 19 0.44 -5.48 3.95
N MET A 20 1.26 -4.52 4.40
CA MET A 20 2.22 -3.82 3.54
C MET A 20 3.38 -4.73 3.12
N ASP A 21 3.92 -5.52 4.05
CA ASP A 21 4.97 -6.49 3.75
C ASP A 21 4.47 -7.58 2.78
N GLU A 22 3.25 -8.08 2.99
CA GLU A 22 2.61 -9.04 2.08
C GLU A 22 2.46 -8.46 0.66
N GLU A 23 2.02 -7.20 0.54
CA GLU A 23 1.92 -6.52 -0.76
C GLU A 23 3.32 -6.31 -1.37
N HIS A 24 4.29 -5.82 -0.60
CA HIS A 24 5.67 -5.60 -1.05
C HIS A 24 6.29 -6.90 -1.58
N ASN A 25 6.18 -8.00 -0.84
CA ASN A 25 6.67 -9.30 -1.27
C ASN A 25 5.94 -9.78 -2.52
N SER A 26 4.62 -9.60 -2.60
CA SER A 26 3.86 -9.94 -3.81
C SER A 26 4.30 -9.14 -5.04
N LEU A 27 4.64 -7.86 -4.89
CA LEU A 27 5.15 -7.01 -5.98
C LEU A 27 6.51 -7.51 -6.47
N MET A 28 7.39 -7.92 -5.54
CA MET A 28 8.70 -8.49 -5.84
C MET A 28 8.58 -9.88 -6.51
N GLU A 29 7.75 -10.78 -5.96
CA GLU A 29 7.51 -12.13 -6.50
C GLU A 29 6.89 -12.09 -7.89
N ASN A 30 6.00 -11.13 -8.15
CA ASN A 30 5.36 -11.00 -9.45
C ASN A 30 6.30 -10.43 -10.53
N HIS A 31 7.54 -10.04 -10.21
CA HIS A 31 8.52 -9.45 -11.15
C HIS A 31 7.95 -8.31 -12.02
N THR A 32 6.89 -7.64 -11.55
CA THR A 32 6.23 -6.53 -12.26
C THR A 32 6.75 -5.18 -11.79
N TRP A 33 7.54 -5.17 -10.72
CA TRP A 33 8.08 -3.99 -10.06
C TRP A 33 9.57 -4.16 -9.76
N ASP A 34 10.39 -3.28 -10.33
CA ASP A 34 11.80 -3.17 -9.99
C ASP A 34 12.06 -1.88 -9.20
N LEU A 35 12.72 -2.03 -8.05
CA LEU A 35 13.12 -0.90 -7.23
C LEU A 35 14.37 -0.26 -7.83
N VAL A 36 14.16 0.64 -8.79
CA VAL A 36 15.23 1.36 -9.48
C VAL A 36 15.59 2.65 -8.75
N LYS A 37 16.87 2.99 -8.73
CA LYS A 37 17.31 4.32 -8.30
C LYS A 37 16.72 5.37 -9.24
N LEU A 38 16.19 6.45 -8.66
CA LEU A 38 15.71 7.58 -9.43
C LEU A 38 16.87 8.18 -10.20
N LEU A 39 16.80 8.15 -11.54
CA LEU A 39 17.80 8.76 -12.41
C LEU A 39 17.80 10.28 -12.21
N GLU A 40 18.98 10.88 -12.21
CA GLU A 40 19.15 12.33 -12.11
C GLU A 40 18.30 13.05 -13.19
N GLY A 41 17.52 14.04 -12.76
CA GLY A 41 16.62 14.80 -13.64
C GLY A 41 15.25 14.15 -13.91
N LYS A 42 14.99 12.92 -13.45
CA LYS A 42 13.64 12.33 -13.52
C LYS A 42 12.85 12.60 -12.24
N ARG A 43 11.54 12.84 -12.39
CA ARG A 43 10.62 12.97 -11.25
C ARG A 43 10.05 11.59 -10.94
N ALA A 44 10.22 11.13 -9.70
CA ALA A 44 9.49 9.97 -9.22
C ALA A 44 8.00 10.30 -9.22
N PHE A 45 7.16 9.33 -9.60
CA PHE A 45 5.73 9.46 -9.38
C PHE A 45 5.46 9.47 -7.88
N HIS A 46 4.52 10.32 -7.48
CA HIS A 46 4.07 10.30 -6.10
C HIS A 46 3.29 9.01 -5.86
N ASN A 47 3.74 8.20 -4.90
CA ASN A 47 3.03 7.00 -4.47
C ASN A 47 2.30 7.28 -3.15
N LYS A 48 1.24 6.53 -2.89
CA LYS A 48 0.50 6.58 -1.64
C LYS A 48 0.04 5.17 -1.26
N TRP A 49 0.19 4.84 0.01
CA TRP A 49 -0.43 3.64 0.57
C TRP A 49 -1.91 3.88 0.83
N VAL A 50 -2.74 2.96 0.34
CA VAL A 50 -4.18 2.93 0.60
C VAL A 50 -4.47 1.76 1.53
N TYR A 51 -5.08 2.07 2.66
CA TYR A 51 -5.49 1.10 3.67
C TYR A 51 -6.98 0.87 3.58
N LYS A 52 -7.39 -0.40 3.54
CA LYS A 52 -8.80 -0.80 3.49
C LYS A 52 -9.04 -1.98 4.40
N VAL A 53 -9.94 -1.81 5.36
CA VAL A 53 -10.47 -2.94 6.14
C VAL A 53 -11.61 -3.53 5.33
N LYS A 54 -11.59 -4.84 5.14
CA LYS A 54 -12.71 -5.59 4.57
C LYS A 54 -13.26 -6.52 5.65
N ASP A 55 -14.57 -6.47 5.84
CA ASP A 55 -15.29 -7.51 6.57
C ASP A 55 -15.43 -8.73 5.66
N GLU A 56 -14.90 -9.86 6.10
CA GLU A 56 -15.08 -11.17 5.47
C GLU A 56 -16.28 -11.89 6.09
N GLU A 57 -16.85 -12.85 5.34
CA GLU A 57 -17.92 -13.71 5.85
C GLU A 57 -17.47 -14.42 7.14
N GLY A 58 -18.34 -14.37 8.16
CA GLY A 58 -18.04 -14.89 9.49
C GLY A 58 -17.45 -13.87 10.47
N GLY A 59 -17.52 -12.56 10.17
CA GLY A 59 -17.18 -11.49 11.12
C GLY A 59 -15.68 -11.27 11.33
N LYS A 60 -14.84 -11.85 10.47
CA LYS A 60 -13.40 -11.61 10.46
C LYS A 60 -13.08 -10.33 9.70
N LYS A 61 -12.26 -9.46 10.29
CA LYS A 61 -11.76 -8.25 9.63
C LYS A 61 -10.43 -8.55 8.96
N ARG A 62 -10.36 -8.39 7.64
CA ARG A 62 -9.13 -8.48 6.87
C ARG A 62 -8.60 -7.08 6.55
N TYR A 63 -7.34 -6.88 6.86
CA TYR A 63 -6.62 -5.64 6.62
C TYR A 63 -5.91 -5.76 5.27
N LYS A 64 -6.13 -4.79 4.38
CA LYS A 64 -5.45 -4.73 3.07
C LYS A 64 -4.74 -3.39 2.91
N ALA A 65 -3.44 -3.43 2.68
CA ALA A 65 -2.67 -2.28 2.25
C ALA A 65 -2.33 -2.45 0.77
N GLN A 66 -2.45 -1.38 -0.01
CA GLN A 66 -2.12 -1.38 -1.44
C GLN A 66 -1.30 -0.14 -1.78
N LEU A 67 -0.19 -0.34 -2.50
CA LEU A 67 0.63 0.76 -2.99
C LEU A 67 0.03 1.29 -4.30
N VAL A 68 -0.45 2.53 -4.28
CA VAL A 68 -1.05 3.16 -5.46
C VAL A 68 -0.15 4.29 -5.94
N ILE A 69 0.22 4.25 -7.21
CA ILE A 69 0.86 5.39 -7.86
C ILE A 69 -0.21 6.41 -8.20
N LYS A 70 -0.01 7.65 -7.76
CA LYS A 70 -0.79 8.79 -8.24
C LYS A 70 -0.30 9.15 -9.64
N GLY A 71 -0.75 8.37 -10.62
CA GLY A 71 -0.59 8.70 -12.03
C GLY A 71 -1.22 10.06 -12.30
N PHE A 72 -0.54 10.90 -13.06
CA PHE A 72 -0.98 12.24 -13.42
C PHE A 72 -2.43 12.21 -13.96
N ALA A 73 -3.23 13.20 -13.60
CA ALA A 73 -4.55 13.39 -14.19
C ALA A 73 -4.40 13.46 -15.72
N GLN A 74 -4.95 12.46 -16.41
CA GLN A 74 -5.14 12.50 -17.84
C GLN A 74 -6.02 13.73 -18.13
N LYS A 75 -5.52 14.65 -18.95
CA LYS A 75 -6.28 15.80 -19.42
C LYS A 75 -7.24 15.36 -20.52
#